data_AF-A0AAU9TJN3-F1
#
_entry.id   AF-A0AAU9TJN3-F1
#
_cell.length_a   1.000
_cell.length_b   1.000
_cell.length_c   1.000
_cell.angle_alpha   90.00
_cell.angle_beta   90.00
_cell.angle_gamma   90.00
#
_symmetry.space_group_name_H-M   'P 1'
#
loop_
_entity.id
_entity.type
_entity.pdbx_description
1 polymer ?
#
loop_
_entity_poly.entity_id
_entity_poly.type
_entity_poly.pdbx_seq_one_letter_code
_entity_poly.pdbx_strand_id
1 'polypeptide(L)'
;MNFFKGRKRTREEILEQQRLRKRQVYAEIKKDPERYAEQKEKERLKYLKKKEQKKVKLISDMTPEEKKEQRKRWRERSVRAYRRRKTTSQ
;
A
#
# COMPACT_ATOMS: atom_id res chain seq x y z
N MET A 1 1.16 -29.58 33.78
CA MET A 1 2.07 -28.52 34.27
C MET A 1 2.12 -27.42 33.21
N ASN A 2 1.42 -26.30 33.41
CA ASN A 2 1.28 -25.24 32.40
C ASN A 2 2.28 -24.12 32.67
N PHE A 3 3.35 -24.04 31.87
CA PHE A 3 4.28 -22.89 31.86
C PHE A 3 4.83 -22.61 30.45
N PHE A 4 3.96 -22.32 29.48
CA PHE A 4 4.38 -21.64 28.25
C PHE A 4 4.04 -20.15 28.33
N LYS A 5 4.71 -19.42 29.23
CA LYS A 5 4.64 -17.95 29.25
C LYS A 5 5.68 -17.40 28.26
N GLY A 6 5.44 -17.60 26.97
CA GLY A 6 6.29 -17.10 25.90
C GLY A 6 6.36 -15.57 25.90
N ARG A 7 7.51 -15.00 25.51
CA ARG A 7 7.71 -13.55 25.37
C ARG A 7 6.58 -12.96 24.50
N LYS A 8 5.92 -11.91 25.00
CA LYS A 8 4.96 -11.14 24.19
C LYS A 8 5.73 -10.47 23.06
N ARG A 9 5.33 -10.77 21.81
CA ARG A 9 5.92 -10.15 20.61
C ARG A 9 5.73 -8.64 20.67
N THR A 10 6.73 -7.90 20.21
CA THR A 10 6.63 -6.45 20.07
C THR A 10 5.62 -6.09 18.99
N ARG A 11 5.10 -4.86 19.02
CA ARG A 11 4.19 -4.36 17.98
C ARG A 11 4.82 -4.47 16.59
N GLU A 12 6.11 -4.19 16.48
CA GLU A 12 6.84 -4.25 15.20
C GLU A 12 6.99 -5.67 14.69
N GLU A 13 7.33 -6.63 15.55
CA GLU A 13 7.39 -8.06 15.20
C GLU A 13 6.03 -8.58 14.72
N ILE A 14 4.94 -8.17 15.38
CA ILE A 14 3.57 -8.52 14.96
C ILE A 14 3.27 -7.93 13.58
N LEU A 15 3.62 -6.67 13.33
CA LEU A 15 3.38 -6.01 12.05
C LEU A 15 4.20 -6.64 10.93
N GLU A 16 5.45 -7.02 11.19
CA GLU A 16 6.30 -7.67 10.21
C GLU A 16 5.77 -9.05 9.84
N GLN A 17 5.34 -9.84 10.83
CA GLN A 17 4.69 -11.13 10.57
C GLN A 17 3.42 -10.97 9.72
N GLN A 18 2.61 -9.94 9.99
CA GLN A 18 1.43 -9.65 9.17
C GLN A 18 1.80 -9.27 7.73
N ARG A 19 2.88 -8.51 7.52
CA ARG A 19 3.37 -8.16 6.18
C ARG A 19 3.84 -9.40 5.44
N LEU A 20 4.61 -10.28 6.08
CA LEU A 20 5.08 -11.54 5.51
C LEU A 20 3.91 -12.44 5.09
N ARG A 21 2.93 -12.64 5.98
CA ARG A 21 1.73 -13.42 5.66
C ARG A 21 0.96 -12.83 4.47
N LYS A 22 0.79 -11.50 4.42
CA LYS A 22 0.12 -10.83 3.29
C LYS A 22 0.86 -11.05 1.96
N ARG A 23 2.19 -11.00 1.98
CA ARG A 23 3.02 -11.27 0.79
C ARG A 23 2.87 -12.72 0.31
N GLN A 24 2.88 -13.67 1.24
CA GLN A 24 2.68 -15.09 0.92
C GLN A 24 1.31 -15.35 0.31
N VAL A 25 0.24 -14.86 0.94
CA VAL A 25 -1.13 -14.99 0.43
C VAL A 25 -1.26 -14.37 -0.96
N TYR A 26 -0.70 -13.18 -1.20
CA TYR A 26 -0.74 -12.57 -2.52
C TYR A 26 0.03 -13.37 -3.57
N ALA A 27 1.18 -13.95 -3.20
CA ALA A 27 1.95 -14.80 -4.08
C ALA A 27 1.18 -16.09 -4.44
N GLU A 28 0.46 -16.68 -3.48
CA GLU A 28 -0.43 -17.82 -3.71
C GLU A 28 -1.59 -17.47 -4.64
N ILE A 29 -2.27 -16.35 -4.41
CA ILE A 29 -3.34 -15.88 -5.31
C ILE A 29 -2.81 -15.68 -6.72
N LYS A 30 -1.61 -15.10 -6.88
CA LYS A 30 -1.01 -14.85 -8.20
C LYS A 30 -0.64 -16.13 -8.95
N LYS A 31 -0.39 -17.24 -8.25
CA LYS A 31 -0.09 -18.54 -8.89
C LYS A 31 -1.33 -19.15 -9.57
N ASP A 32 -2.52 -18.84 -9.08
CA ASP A 32 -3.79 -19.31 -9.62
C ASP A 32 -4.40 -18.21 -10.53
N PRO A 33 -4.52 -18.46 -11.85
CA PRO A 33 -4.99 -17.45 -12.78
C PRO A 33 -6.45 -17.03 -12.54
N GLU A 34 -7.32 -17.94 -12.07
CA GLU A 34 -8.73 -17.63 -11.81
C GLU A 34 -8.86 -16.74 -10.58
N ARG A 35 -8.21 -17.13 -9.48
CA ARG A 35 -8.18 -16.32 -8.24
C ARG A 35 -7.53 -14.96 -8.47
N TYR A 36 -6.50 -14.89 -9.30
CA TYR A 36 -5.86 -13.63 -9.64
C TYR A 36 -6.79 -12.71 -10.46
N ALA A 37 -7.56 -13.28 -11.40
CA ALA A 37 -8.55 -12.53 -12.15
C ALA A 37 -9.66 -11.97 -11.25
N GLU A 38 -10.19 -12.79 -10.33
CA GLU A 38 -11.16 -12.35 -9.33
C GLU A 38 -10.62 -11.21 -8.44
N GLN A 39 -9.36 -11.33 -7.99
CA GLN A 39 -8.72 -10.28 -7.22
C GLN A 39 -8.62 -8.97 -8.01
N LYS A 40 -8.23 -9.03 -9.29
CA LYS A 40 -8.15 -7.84 -10.15
C LYS A 40 -9.51 -7.17 -10.32
N GLU A 41 -10.57 -7.93 -10.56
CA GLU A 41 -11.91 -7.35 -10.74
C GLU A 41 -12.39 -6.71 -9.43
N LYS A 42 -12.14 -7.35 -8.28
CA LYS A 42 -12.41 -6.75 -6.97
C LYS A 42 -11.67 -5.43 -6.75
N GLU A 43 -10.40 -5.35 -7.14
CA GLU A 43 -9.60 -4.13 -7.05
C GLU A 43 -10.11 -3.03 -8.00
N ARG A 44 -10.53 -3.40 -9.21
CA ARG A 44 -11.17 -2.51 -10.19
C ARG A 44 -12.48 -1.94 -9.64
N LEU A 45 -13.38 -2.77 -9.13
CA LEU A 45 -14.64 -2.33 -8.53
C LEU A 45 -14.41 -1.38 -7.35
N LYS A 46 -13.40 -1.67 -6.51
CA LYS A 46 -13.00 -0.78 -5.42
C LYS A 46 -12.50 0.58 -5.92
N TYR A 47 -11.75 0.61 -7.02
CA TYR A 47 -11.31 1.86 -7.65
C TYR A 47 -12.49 2.65 -8.21
N LEU A 48 -13.42 1.99 -8.93
CA LEU A 48 -14.62 2.61 -9.46
C LEU A 48 -15.47 3.23 -8.34
N LYS A 49 -15.71 2.50 -7.24
CA LYS A 49 -16.43 3.03 -6.08
C LYS A 49 -15.75 4.25 -5.46
N LYS A 50 -14.41 4.31 -5.43
CA LYS A 50 -13.68 5.50 -4.94
C LYS A 50 -13.82 6.69 -5.90
N LYS A 51 -13.85 6.42 -7.20
CA LYS A 51 -14.06 7.45 -8.24
C LYS A 51 -15.48 8.02 -8.13
N GLU A 52 -16.48 7.15 -8.00
CA GLU A 52 -17.88 7.51 -7.77
C GLU A 52 -18.04 8.37 -6.50
N GLN A 53 -17.41 7.96 -5.40
CA GLN A 53 -17.38 8.72 -4.14
C GLN A 53 -16.55 10.02 -4.19
N LYS A 54 -16.00 10.41 -5.35
CA LYS A 54 -15.11 11.58 -5.55
C LYS A 54 -13.87 11.60 -4.65
N LYS A 55 -13.49 10.45 -4.07
CA LYS A 55 -12.28 10.28 -3.24
C LYS A 55 -11.00 10.23 -4.08
N VAL A 56 -11.14 9.94 -5.37
CA VAL A 56 -10.06 9.95 -6.35
C VAL A 56 -10.54 10.76 -7.54
N LYS A 57 -9.80 11.83 -7.89
CA LYS A 57 -9.99 12.60 -9.11
C LYS A 57 -8.93 12.21 -10.13
N LEU A 58 -9.31 12.13 -11.41
CA LEU A 58 -8.32 12.07 -12.48
C LEU A 58 -7.68 13.45 -12.65
N ILE A 59 -6.49 13.49 -13.27
CA ILE A 59 -5.81 14.76 -13.56
C ILE A 59 -6.67 15.64 -14.49
N SER A 60 -7.42 15.04 -15.41
CA SER A 60 -8.40 15.74 -16.25
C SER A 60 -9.42 16.52 -15.42
N ASP A 61 -9.85 15.93 -14.30
CA ASP A 61 -10.95 16.42 -13.46
C ASP A 61 -10.45 17.35 -12.34
N MET A 62 -9.14 17.59 -12.26
CA MET A 62 -8.53 18.49 -11.28
C MET A 62 -8.49 19.93 -11.78
N THR A 63 -8.78 20.87 -10.89
CA THR A 63 -8.58 22.30 -11.16
C THR A 63 -7.08 22.64 -11.31
N PRO A 64 -6.73 23.79 -11.90
CA PRO A 64 -5.33 24.23 -11.99
C PRO A 64 -4.62 24.30 -10.63
N GLU A 65 -5.32 24.75 -9.59
CA GLU A 65 -4.76 24.82 -8.23
C GLU A 65 -4.56 23.43 -7.61
N GLU A 66 -5.52 22.52 -7.79
CA GLU A 66 -5.37 21.12 -7.35
C GLU A 66 -4.18 20.44 -8.05
N LYS A 67 -3.98 20.71 -9.35
CA LYS A 67 -2.82 20.22 -10.11
C LYS A 67 -1.51 20.78 -9.54
N LYS A 68 -1.45 22.06 -9.19
CA LYS A 68 -0.25 22.68 -8.58
C LYS A 68 0.09 22.02 -7.23
N GLU A 69 -0.90 21.88 -6.36
CA GLU A 69 -0.74 21.24 -5.05
C GLU A 69 -0.31 19.78 -5.18
N GLN A 70 -0.91 19.03 -6.10
CA GLN A 70 -0.51 17.65 -6.37
C GLN A 70 0.95 17.56 -6.86
N ARG A 71 1.38 18.45 -7.76
CA ARG A 71 2.78 18.53 -8.22
C ARG A 71 3.73 18.89 -7.08
N LYS A 72 3.33 19.80 -6.18
CA LYS A 72 4.11 20.13 -4.97
C LYS A 72 4.32 18.90 -4.10
N ARG A 73 3.25 18.16 -3.79
CA ARG A 73 3.30 16.90 -3.01
C ARG A 73 4.18 15.85 -3.68
N TRP A 74 4.15 15.73 -5.02
CA TRP A 74 5.02 14.81 -5.74
C TRP A 74 6.49 15.17 -5.59
N ARG A 75 6.84 16.44 -5.75
CA ARG A 75 8.21 16.94 -5.54
C ARG A 75 8.70 16.65 -4.12
N GLU A 76 7.90 16.98 -3.11
CA GLU A 76 8.23 16.72 -1.70
C GLU A 76 8.44 15.23 -1.41
N ARG A 77 7.55 14.37 -1.92
CA ARG A 77 7.69 12.91 -1.78
C ARG A 77 8.96 12.40 -2.45
N SER A 78 9.27 12.88 -3.65
CA SER A 78 10.48 12.50 -4.39
C SER A 78 11.75 12.86 -3.62
N VAL A 79 11.85 14.12 -3.15
CA VAL A 79 12.98 14.58 -2.33
C VAL A 79 13.12 13.76 -1.05
N ARG A 80 12.00 13.47 -0.37
CA ARG A 80 12.00 12.63 0.84
C ARG A 80 12.50 11.22 0.55
N ALA A 81 12.07 10.61 -0.55
CA ALA A 81 12.51 9.29 -0.96
C ALA A 81 14.01 9.26 -1.30
N TYR A 82 14.51 10.27 -2.02
CA TYR A 82 15.92 10.42 -2.34
C TYR A 82 16.79 10.54 -1.08
N ARG A 83 16.39 11.40 -0.14
CA ARG A 83 17.10 11.58 1.14
C ARG A 83 17.19 10.27 1.93
N ARG A 84 16.08 9.53 2.04
CA ARG A 84 16.08 8.22 2.71
C ARG A 84 17.07 7.24 2.07
N ARG A 85 17.13 7.19 0.74
CA ARG A 85 18.08 6.33 0.03
C ARG A 85 19.52 6.71 0.36
N LYS A 86 19.84 8.02 0.41
CA LYS A 86 21.17 8.50 0.79
C LYS A 86 21.54 8.16 2.25
N THR A 87 20.60 8.28 3.19
CA THR A 87 20.84 7.97 4.61
C THR A 87 20.96 6.48 4.91
N THR A 88 20.47 5.59 4.04
CA THR A 88 20.57 4.13 4.21
C THR A 88 21.83 3.55 3.56
N SER A 89 22.57 4.36 2.79
CA SER A 89 23.85 3.98 2.17
C SER A 89 25.08 4.53 2.92
N GLN A 90 24.91 4.99 4.17
CA GLN A 90 25.97 5.28 5.13
C GLN A 90 25.79 4.39 6.35
#